data_AF-A0A1R1JC26-F1
#
_entry.id   AF-A0A1R1JC26-F1
#
_cell.length_a   1.000
_cell.length_b   1.000
_cell.length_c   1.000
_cell.angle_alpha   90.00
_cell.angle_beta   90.00
_cell.angle_gamma   90.00
#
_symmetry.space_group_name_H-M   'P 1'
#
loop_
_entity.id
_entity.type
_entity.pdbx_description
1 polymer ?
#
loop_
_entity_poly.entity_id
_entity_poly.type
_entity_poly.pdbx_seq_one_letter_code
_entity_poly.pdbx_strand_id
1 'polypeptide(L)'
;MAKGATKRSRADGFNPVPHTADDTARLLADGKVKAAYDALEDEYTALRALLAARQEAGLTQAQVAERMGTTASAVSRLEASLTSEKHSPSFATLRKYAAACGKRLVISFA
;
A
#
# COMPACT_ATOMS: atom_id res chain seq x y z
N MET A 1 31.32 -24.20 -7.32
CA MET A 1 30.24 -23.71 -8.20
C MET A 1 29.85 -22.30 -7.76
N ALA A 2 30.55 -21.26 -8.22
CA ALA A 2 30.27 -19.87 -7.86
C ALA A 2 29.32 -19.25 -8.92
N LYS A 3 28.10 -18.89 -8.54
CA LYS A 3 27.21 -18.10 -9.39
C LYS A 3 27.62 -16.63 -9.29
N GLY A 4 28.51 -16.19 -10.19
CA GLY A 4 28.74 -14.77 -10.43
C GLY A 4 27.49 -14.15 -11.04
N ALA A 5 26.75 -13.36 -10.26
CA ALA A 5 25.64 -12.59 -10.77
C ALA A 5 26.20 -11.38 -11.53
N THR A 6 26.27 -11.49 -12.86
CA THR A 6 26.61 -10.38 -13.75
C THR A 6 25.55 -9.27 -13.56
N LYS A 7 25.92 -8.19 -12.88
CA LYS A 7 25.09 -6.98 -12.80
C LYS A 7 24.86 -6.50 -14.24
N ARG A 8 23.60 -6.54 -14.69
CA ARG A 8 23.20 -5.89 -15.94
C ARG A 8 23.38 -4.38 -15.76
N SER A 9 24.47 -3.81 -16.29
CA SER A 9 24.59 -2.36 -16.47
C SER A 9 23.74 -1.98 -17.69
N ARG A 10 22.70 -1.19 -17.48
CA ARG A 10 22.00 -0.52 -18.59
C ARG A 10 22.88 0.65 -19.02
N ALA A 11 23.19 0.74 -20.32
CA ALA A 11 24.06 1.77 -20.89
C ALA A 11 23.44 3.18 -20.81
N ASP A 12 22.10 3.25 -20.78
CA ASP A 12 21.35 4.47 -20.56
C ASP A 12 20.80 4.43 -19.13
N GLY A 13 21.08 5.47 -18.35
CA GLY A 13 20.63 5.59 -16.95
C GLY A 13 19.12 5.44 -16.81
N PHE A 14 18.65 5.07 -15.61
CA PHE A 14 17.23 5.07 -15.28
C PHE A 14 16.75 6.53 -15.17
N ASN A 15 16.00 7.01 -16.16
CA ASN A 15 15.39 8.35 -16.18
C ASN A 15 13.86 8.23 -16.12
N PRO A 16 13.25 8.10 -14.93
CA PRO A 16 11.81 7.95 -14.81
C PRO A 16 11.09 9.28 -15.09
N VAL A 17 10.01 9.21 -15.87
CA VAL A 17 9.07 10.33 -16.00
C VAL A 17 8.08 10.26 -14.82
N PRO A 18 7.97 11.31 -13.98
CA PRO A 18 7.06 11.31 -12.85
C PRO A 18 5.61 11.40 -13.32
N HIS A 19 4.71 10.69 -12.63
CA HIS A 19 3.27 10.86 -12.83
C HIS A 19 2.81 12.18 -12.19
N THR A 20 2.09 13.00 -12.94
CA THR A 20 1.67 14.35 -12.51
C THR A 20 0.16 14.45 -12.24
N ALA A 21 -0.26 15.58 -11.66
CA ALA A 21 -1.68 15.90 -11.50
C ALA A 21 -2.40 16.00 -12.87
N ASP A 22 -1.74 16.54 -13.89
CA ASP A 22 -2.29 16.68 -15.24
C ASP A 22 -2.53 15.31 -15.90
N ASP A 23 -1.65 14.34 -15.65
CA ASP A 23 -1.85 12.97 -16.11
C ASP A 23 -3.11 12.36 -15.50
N THR A 24 -3.33 12.61 -14.20
CA THR A 24 -4.52 12.15 -13.49
C THR A 24 -5.78 12.82 -14.03
N ALA A 25 -5.76 14.15 -14.23
CA ALA A 25 -6.88 14.89 -14.80
C ALA A 25 -7.23 14.40 -16.21
N ARG A 26 -6.22 14.11 -17.04
CA ARG A 26 -6.41 13.57 -18.39
C ARG A 26 -7.03 12.16 -18.37
N LEU A 27 -6.60 11.30 -17.45
CA LEU A 27 -7.17 9.95 -17.29
C LEU A 27 -8.62 10.00 -16.80
N LEU A 28 -8.92 10.83 -15.81
CA LEU A 28 -10.25 10.95 -15.22
C LEU A 28 -11.25 11.73 -16.09
N ALA A 29 -10.80 12.34 -17.19
CA ALA A 29 -11.68 12.94 -18.19
C ALA A 29 -12.46 11.89 -19.01
N ASP A 30 -11.97 10.65 -19.10
CA ASP A 30 -12.73 9.54 -19.65
C ASP A 30 -13.73 9.02 -18.60
N GLY A 31 -15.03 9.14 -18.90
CA GLY A 31 -16.10 8.72 -18.00
C GLY A 31 -16.06 7.24 -17.61
N LYS A 32 -15.53 6.35 -18.47
CA LYS A 32 -15.38 4.92 -18.12
C LYS A 32 -14.26 4.72 -17.11
N VAL A 33 -13.15 5.43 -17.28
CA VAL A 33 -12.02 5.40 -16.33
C VAL A 33 -12.47 5.99 -15.00
N LYS A 34 -13.16 7.13 -15.02
CA LYS A 34 -13.68 7.75 -13.81
C LYS A 34 -14.64 6.82 -13.06
N ALA A 35 -15.61 6.23 -13.74
CA ALA A 35 -16.57 5.32 -13.10
C ALA A 35 -15.87 4.10 -12.45
N ALA A 36 -14.89 3.52 -13.13
CA ALA A 36 -14.11 2.41 -12.57
C ALA A 36 -13.22 2.84 -11.39
N TYR A 37 -12.67 4.06 -11.43
CA TYR A 37 -11.87 4.62 -10.34
C TYR A 37 -12.73 4.92 -9.11
N ASP A 38 -13.87 5.58 -9.30
CA ASP A 38 -14.82 5.90 -8.23
C ASP A 38 -15.37 4.62 -7.56
N ALA A 39 -15.54 3.54 -8.32
CA ALA A 39 -16.01 2.25 -7.78
C ALA A 39 -15.03 1.58 -6.80
N LEU A 40 -13.76 2.02 -6.75
CA LEU A 40 -12.72 1.50 -5.84
C LEU A 40 -12.56 2.34 -4.56
N GLU A 41 -13.42 3.34 -4.37
CA GLU A 41 -13.22 4.36 -3.33
C GLU A 41 -13.29 3.79 -1.91
N ASP A 42 -14.08 2.75 -1.67
CA ASP A 42 -14.19 2.08 -0.36
C ASP A 42 -12.87 1.39 0.02
N GLU A 43 -12.29 0.61 -0.91
CA GLU A 43 -11.01 -0.06 -0.74
C GLU A 43 -9.87 0.94 -0.56
N TYR A 44 -9.85 2.00 -1.37
CA TYR A 44 -8.83 3.04 -1.24
C TYR A 44 -8.97 3.81 0.06
N THR A 45 -10.18 4.04 0.55
CA THR A 45 -10.41 4.66 1.85
C THR A 45 -9.86 3.81 2.99
N ALA A 46 -10.13 2.50 2.96
CA ALA A 46 -9.58 1.56 3.94
C ALA A 46 -8.03 1.52 3.89
N LEU A 47 -7.45 1.47 2.69
CA LEU A 47 -5.99 1.50 2.51
C LEU A 47 -5.38 2.81 3.03
N ARG A 48 -5.95 3.96 2.66
CA ARG A 48 -5.48 5.28 3.10
C ARG A 48 -5.48 5.38 4.63
N ALA A 49 -6.49 4.84 5.31
CA ALA A 49 -6.53 4.81 6.77
C ALA A 49 -5.35 4.05 7.39
N LEU A 50 -4.99 2.88 6.84
CA LEU A 50 -3.81 2.13 7.30
C LEU A 50 -2.51 2.88 7.06
N LEU A 51 -2.33 3.42 5.85
CA LEU A 51 -1.11 4.12 5.47
C LEU A 51 -0.94 5.42 6.28
N ALA A 52 -2.02 6.16 6.51
CA ALA A 52 -2.02 7.35 7.36
C ALA A 52 -1.62 6.99 8.80
N ALA A 53 -2.21 5.93 9.39
CA ALA A 53 -1.84 5.47 10.72
C ALA A 53 -0.35 5.14 10.84
N ARG A 54 0.23 4.49 9.82
CA ARG A 54 1.67 4.18 9.78
C ARG A 54 2.53 5.44 9.60
N GLN A 55 2.11 6.33 8.71
CA GLN A 55 2.82 7.58 8.43
C GLN A 55 2.85 8.49 9.66
N GLU A 56 1.72 8.66 10.36
CA GLU A 56 1.62 9.41 11.61
C GLU A 56 2.48 8.81 12.73
N ALA A 57 2.62 7.48 12.75
CA ALA A 57 3.53 6.80 13.67
C ALA A 57 5.02 6.95 13.29
N GLY A 58 5.33 7.50 12.11
CA GLY A 58 6.70 7.65 11.60
C GLY A 58 7.39 6.31 11.29
N LEU A 59 6.63 5.25 10.97
CA LEU A 59 7.16 3.90 10.83
C LEU A 59 7.31 3.46 9.37
N THR A 60 8.42 2.78 9.08
CA THR A 60 8.57 1.99 7.86
C THR A 60 7.78 0.67 7.97
N GLN A 61 7.49 0.04 6.83
CA GLN A 61 6.87 -1.30 6.81
C GLN A 61 7.69 -2.33 7.61
N ALA A 62 9.03 -2.24 7.57
CA ALA A 62 9.91 -3.14 8.33
C ALA A 62 9.76 -2.96 9.84
N GLN A 63 9.68 -1.72 10.33
CA GLN A 63 9.47 -1.44 11.75
C GLN A 63 8.08 -1.85 12.24
N VAL A 64 7.03 -1.67 11.41
CA VAL A 64 5.71 -2.22 11.71
C VAL A 64 5.77 -3.74 11.80
N ALA A 65 6.48 -4.39 10.88
CA ALA A 65 6.63 -5.84 10.87
C ALA A 65 7.32 -6.36 12.14
N GLU A 66 8.40 -5.70 12.57
CA GLU A 66 9.10 -6.00 13.82
C GLU A 66 8.15 -5.92 15.03
N ARG A 67 7.37 -4.84 15.15
CA ARG A 67 6.37 -4.67 16.22
C ARG A 67 5.25 -5.71 16.18
N MET A 68 4.88 -6.17 15.00
CA MET A 68 3.86 -7.20 14.80
C MET A 68 4.41 -8.63 14.96
N GLY A 69 5.73 -8.82 15.05
CA GLY A 69 6.37 -10.14 15.04
C GLY A 69 6.22 -10.86 13.69
N THR A 70 6.34 -10.14 12.58
CA THR A 70 6.20 -10.68 11.21
C THR A 70 7.26 -10.13 10.26
N THR A 71 7.16 -10.42 8.96
CA THR A 71 8.12 -9.94 7.94
C THR A 71 7.65 -8.67 7.24
N ALA A 72 8.58 -7.85 6.74
CA ALA A 72 8.25 -6.68 5.92
C ALA A 72 7.41 -7.05 4.69
N SER A 73 7.66 -8.22 4.08
CA SER A 73 6.86 -8.75 2.97
C SER A 73 5.43 -9.15 3.37
N ALA A 74 5.22 -9.59 4.61
CA ALA A 74 3.88 -9.85 5.13
C ALA A 74 3.10 -8.55 5.36
N VAL A 75 3.76 -7.51 5.90
CA VAL A 75 3.16 -6.18 6.06
C VAL A 75 2.85 -5.52 4.71
N SER A 76 3.79 -5.58 3.76
CA SER A 76 3.56 -5.06 2.41
C SER A 76 2.37 -5.74 1.72
N ARG A 77 2.25 -7.07 1.86
CA ARG A 77 1.08 -7.80 1.34
C ARG A 77 -0.21 -7.39 2.07
N LEU A 78 -0.18 -7.20 3.38
CA LEU A 78 -1.33 -6.75 4.15
C LEU A 78 -1.81 -5.36 3.70
N GLU A 79 -0.89 -4.41 3.47
CA GLU A 79 -1.26 -3.09 2.96
C GLU A 79 -1.83 -3.22 1.54
N ALA A 80 -1.22 -4.03 0.67
CA ALA A 80 -1.74 -4.25 -0.68
C ALA A 80 -3.05 -5.04 -0.75
N SER A 81 -3.38 -5.85 0.26
CA SER A 81 -4.53 -6.75 0.20
C SER A 81 -5.86 -6.03 0.44
N LEU A 82 -5.84 -4.80 0.97
CA LEU A 82 -7.04 -3.98 1.14
C LEU A 82 -7.64 -3.50 -0.18
N THR A 83 -6.88 -3.51 -1.27
CA THR A 83 -7.37 -3.17 -2.62
C THR A 83 -7.77 -4.41 -3.42
N SER A 84 -7.99 -5.56 -2.76
CA SER A 84 -8.37 -6.81 -3.42
C SER A 84 -9.46 -7.55 -2.64
N GLU A 85 -10.58 -7.84 -3.31
CA GLU A 85 -11.67 -8.62 -2.73
C GLU A 85 -11.28 -10.08 -2.39
N LYS A 86 -10.24 -10.63 -3.03
CA LYS A 86 -9.88 -12.04 -2.91
C LYS A 86 -9.20 -12.39 -1.59
N HIS A 87 -8.52 -11.43 -0.97
CA HIS A 87 -7.66 -11.67 0.20
C HIS A 87 -7.79 -10.55 1.22
N SER A 88 -8.88 -10.58 1.99
CA SER A 88 -9.08 -9.63 3.09
C SER A 88 -8.27 -10.03 4.34
N PRO A 89 -7.57 -9.09 4.99
CA PRO A 89 -6.89 -9.38 6.25
C PRO A 89 -7.91 -9.62 7.38
N SER A 90 -7.57 -10.51 8.31
CA SER A 90 -8.46 -10.74 9.46
C SER A 90 -8.53 -9.51 10.36
N PHE A 91 -9.65 -9.37 11.10
CA PHE A 91 -9.80 -8.32 12.11
C PHE A 91 -8.68 -8.35 13.16
N ALA A 92 -8.22 -9.55 13.54
CA ALA A 92 -7.10 -9.72 14.47
C ALA A 92 -5.80 -9.16 13.89
N THR A 93 -5.57 -9.32 12.60
CA THR A 93 -4.40 -8.78 11.91
C THR A 93 -4.45 -7.26 11.84
N LEU A 94 -5.60 -6.69 11.48
CA LEU A 94 -5.83 -5.23 11.48
C LEU A 94 -5.63 -4.64 12.88
N ARG A 95 -6.09 -5.33 13.93
CA ARG A 95 -5.90 -4.88 15.32
C ARG A 95 -4.43 -4.85 15.71
N LYS A 96 -3.64 -5.87 15.34
CA LYS A 96 -2.18 -5.90 15.58
C LYS A 96 -1.47 -4.78 14.82
N TYR A 97 -1.85 -4.53 13.58
CA TYR A 97 -1.29 -3.43 12.78
C TYR A 97 -1.57 -2.07 13.43
N ALA A 98 -2.82 -1.83 13.83
CA ALA A 98 -3.19 -0.60 14.55
C ALA A 98 -2.38 -0.43 15.83
N ALA A 99 -2.28 -1.50 16.65
CA ALA A 99 -1.49 -1.48 17.88
C ALA A 99 0.01 -1.21 17.62
N ALA A 100 0.60 -1.78 16.57
CA ALA A 100 1.97 -1.51 16.16
C ALA A 100 2.20 -0.03 15.79
N CYS A 101 1.18 0.62 15.23
CA CYS A 101 1.17 2.06 14.94
C CYS A 101 0.77 2.93 16.15
N GLY A 102 0.53 2.36 17.33
CA GLY A 102 0.07 3.10 18.51
C GLY A 102 -1.37 3.61 18.39
N LYS A 103 -2.19 2.96 17.54
CA LYS A 103 -3.60 3.30 17.29
C LYS A 103 -4.52 2.20 17.84
N ARG A 104 -5.82 2.51 17.89
CA ARG A 104 -6.90 1.56 18.16
C ARG A 104 -7.70 1.32 16.90
N LEU A 105 -7.97 0.07 16.58
CA LEU A 105 -8.88 -0.29 15.48
C LEU A 105 -10.34 0.05 15.88
N VAL A 106 -11.03 0.77 15.01
CA VAL A 106 -12.45 1.15 15.13
C VAL A 106 -13.14 0.82 13.81
N ILE A 107 -14.35 0.26 13.87
CA ILE A 107 -15.24 0.10 12.72
C ILE A 107 -16.44 1.02 12.94
N SER A 108 -16.79 1.77 11.90
CA SER A 108 -17.98 2.62 11.85
C SER A 108 -18.60 2.51 10.46
N PHE A 109 -19.92 2.70 10.38
CA PHE A 109 -20.65 2.87 9.12
C PHE A 109 -20.79 4.38 8.83
N ALA A 110 -20.73 4.75 7.56
CA ALA A 110 -20.87 6.12 7.08
C ALA A 110 -22.03 6.21 6.09
#